data_AF-A0A7Z1HPG4-F1
#
_entry.id   AF-A0A7Z1HPG4-F1
#
_cell.length_a   1.000
_cell.length_b   1.000
_cell.length_c   1.000
_cell.angle_alpha   90.00
_cell.angle_beta   90.00
_cell.angle_gamma   90.00
#
_symmetry.space_group_name_H-M   'P 1'
#
loop_
_entity.id
_entity.type
_entity.pdbx_description
1 polymer ?
#
loop_
_entity_poly.entity_id
_entity_poly.type
_entity_poly.pdbx_seq_one_letter_code
_entity_poly.pdbx_strand_id
1 'polypeptide(L)'
;LGAGDSFEVTSVLGDKTGNGDWDGKSLTKLVAGKLTLSGANTYTGDTNVQEGTLWLSGDGSIGEMGSQQAVNVASGATFGGSNGTTVNGKVT
;
A
#
# COMPACT_ATOMS: atom_id res chain seq x y z
N LEU A 1 14.59 3.30 -3.06
CA LEU A 1 14.72 3.35 -1.60
C LEU A 1 15.57 2.17 -1.19
N GLY A 2 16.81 2.42 -0.77
CA GLY A 2 17.68 1.39 -0.21
C GLY A 2 17.17 0.92 1.16
N ALA A 3 17.80 -0.12 1.70
CA ALA A 3 17.50 -0.57 3.06
C ALA A 3 17.79 0.54 4.08
N GLY A 4 16.85 0.81 4.97
CA GLY A 4 16.92 1.91 5.95
C GLY A 4 16.34 3.24 5.46
N ASP A 5 16.16 3.43 4.15
CA ASP A 5 15.50 4.61 3.61
C ASP A 5 14.00 4.57 3.89
N SER A 6 13.40 5.75 4.08
CA SER A 6 11.96 5.91 4.23
C SER A 6 11.43 6.98 3.28
N PHE A 7 10.26 6.71 2.71
CA PHE A 7 9.49 7.67 1.91
C PHE A 7 8.04 7.67 2.38
N GLU A 8 7.44 8.85 2.51
CA GLU A 8 6.05 9.00 2.93
C GLU A 8 5.21 9.59 1.81
N VAL A 9 4.06 8.97 1.58
CA VAL A 9 3.01 9.45 0.69
C VAL A 9 1.87 9.98 1.54
N THR A 10 1.75 11.29 1.57
CA THR A 10 0.68 12.02 2.29
C THR A 10 -0.55 12.27 1.42
N SER A 11 -0.40 12.18 0.10
CA SER A 11 -1.52 12.32 -0.83
C SER A 11 -2.36 11.05 -0.87
N VAL A 12 -3.68 11.20 -1.01
CA VAL A 12 -4.58 10.07 -1.24
C VAL A 12 -4.27 9.42 -2.59
N LEU A 13 -4.01 8.12 -2.58
CA LEU A 13 -3.91 7.31 -3.79
C LEU A 13 -5.30 6.78 -4.16
N GLY A 14 -5.80 7.21 -5.31
CA GLY A 14 -7.01 6.68 -5.94
C GLY A 14 -6.71 6.11 -7.32
N ASP A 15 -7.71 5.48 -7.92
CA ASP A 15 -7.63 4.95 -9.28
C ASP A 15 -7.17 6.00 -10.29
N LYS A 16 -6.36 5.56 -11.26
CA LYS A 16 -5.90 6.33 -12.41
C LYS A 16 -6.10 5.54 -13.69
N THR A 17 -5.96 6.22 -14.81
CA THR A 17 -5.83 5.56 -16.11
C THR A 17 -4.50 4.79 -16.13
N GLY A 18 -4.56 3.49 -16.38
CA GLY A 18 -3.38 2.67 -16.56
C GLY A 18 -2.50 3.17 -17.72
N ASN A 19 -1.21 2.87 -17.62
CA ASN A 19 -0.27 2.92 -18.73
C ASN A 19 0.16 1.47 -19.03
N GLY A 20 0.75 1.17 -20.19
CA GLY A 20 0.90 -0.22 -20.67
C GLY A 20 1.38 -1.28 -19.66
N ASP A 21 2.15 -0.88 -18.65
CA ASP A 21 2.71 -1.78 -17.62
C ASP A 21 1.95 -1.75 -16.28
N TRP A 22 1.06 -0.78 -16.06
CA TRP A 22 0.33 -0.58 -14.81
C TRP A 22 -1.17 -0.42 -15.07
N ASP A 23 -1.99 -1.16 -14.34
CA ASP A 23 -3.45 -1.14 -14.44
C ASP A 23 -4.11 0.16 -13.97
N GLY A 24 -3.36 1.06 -13.34
CA GLY A 24 -3.87 2.31 -12.77
C GLY A 24 -4.51 2.16 -11.39
N LYS A 25 -4.51 0.95 -10.82
CA LYS A 25 -5.32 0.59 -9.65
C LYS A 25 -4.53 -0.13 -8.57
N SER A 26 -3.56 -0.96 -8.94
CA SER A 26 -2.79 -1.78 -8.02
C SER A 26 -1.57 -1.03 -7.47
N LEU A 27 -1.20 -1.29 -6.22
CA LEU A 27 0.04 -0.77 -5.63
C LEU A 27 1.06 -1.90 -5.50
N THR A 28 2.22 -1.77 -6.14
CA THR A 28 3.31 -2.76 -5.99
C THR A 28 4.52 -2.12 -5.31
N LYS A 29 4.97 -2.72 -4.20
CA LYS A 29 6.13 -2.29 -3.42
C LYS A 29 7.30 -3.24 -3.67
N LEU A 30 8.26 -2.79 -4.48
CA LEU A 30 9.37 -3.59 -5.04
C LEU A 30 10.77 -3.22 -4.54
N VAL A 31 10.88 -2.38 -3.50
CA VAL A 31 12.18 -1.85 -3.05
C VAL A 31 12.43 -2.16 -1.58
N ALA A 32 13.69 -2.30 -1.17
CA ALA A 32 14.05 -2.69 0.20
C ALA A 32 13.66 -1.67 1.30
N GLY A 33 13.54 -0.38 0.97
CA GLY A 33 13.20 0.66 1.95
C GLY A 33 11.76 0.62 2.47
N LYS A 34 11.40 1.57 3.35
CA LYS A 34 10.06 1.73 3.90
C LYS A 34 9.24 2.73 3.07
N LEU A 35 8.07 2.30 2.61
CA LEU A 35 7.03 3.17 2.07
C LEU A 35 5.96 3.36 3.14
N THR A 36 5.71 4.60 3.54
CA THR A 36 4.62 4.96 4.46
C THR A 36 3.47 5.58 3.67
N LEU A 37 2.24 5.10 3.87
CA LEU A 37 1.02 5.74 3.36
C LEU A 37 0.26 6.36 4.53
N SER A 38 0.09 7.68 4.51
CA SER A 38 -0.62 8.41 5.56
C SER A 38 -1.98 8.97 5.13
N GLY A 39 -2.29 8.93 3.84
CA GLY A 39 -3.62 9.26 3.32
C GLY A 39 -4.59 8.07 3.36
N ALA A 40 -5.89 8.37 3.41
CA ALA A 40 -6.96 7.38 3.25
C ALA A 40 -7.06 6.95 1.77
N ASN A 41 -6.38 5.87 1.38
CA ASN A 41 -6.25 5.50 -0.03
C ASN A 41 -7.47 4.74 -0.55
N THR A 42 -7.92 5.12 -1.74
CA THR A 42 -9.19 4.70 -2.35
C THR A 42 -9.02 3.92 -3.65
N TYR A 43 -7.77 3.63 -4.04
CA TYR A 43 -7.48 2.76 -5.18
C TYR A 43 -8.18 1.41 -5.00
N THR A 44 -8.53 0.76 -6.10
CA THR A 44 -9.39 -0.44 -6.12
C THR A 44 -8.67 -1.74 -6.51
N GLY A 45 -7.38 -1.66 -6.87
CA GLY A 45 -6.54 -2.83 -7.19
C GLY A 45 -5.77 -3.36 -5.99
N ASP A 46 -5.17 -4.54 -6.11
CA ASP A 46 -4.48 -5.18 -4.99
C ASP A 46 -3.22 -4.42 -4.56
N THR A 47 -2.83 -4.64 -3.30
CA THR A 47 -1.55 -4.19 -2.76
C THR A 47 -0.57 -5.36 -2.71
N ASN A 48 0.49 -5.31 -3.50
CA ASN A 48 1.50 -6.36 -3.56
C ASN A 48 2.80 -5.87 -2.89
N VAL A 49 3.08 -6.37 -1.69
CA VAL A 49 4.29 -6.05 -0.93
C VAL A 49 5.35 -7.12 -1.20
N GLN A 50 6.14 -6.89 -2.25
CA GLN A 50 7.14 -7.86 -2.71
C GLN A 50 8.47 -7.71 -1.97
N GLU A 51 8.85 -6.49 -1.58
CA GLU A 51 10.10 -6.22 -0.86
C GLU A 51 9.96 -5.09 0.19
N GLY A 52 10.83 -5.15 1.20
CA GLY A 52 10.96 -4.11 2.23
C GLY A 52 9.70 -3.96 3.07
N THR A 53 9.42 -2.72 3.50
CA THR A 53 8.27 -2.41 4.34
C THR A 53 7.25 -1.52 3.64
N LEU A 54 5.98 -1.90 3.70
CA LEU A 54 4.83 -1.00 3.51
C LEU A 54 4.19 -0.74 4.87
N TRP A 55 3.98 0.53 5.22
CA TRP A 55 3.48 0.94 6.53
C TRP A 55 2.33 1.93 6.39
N LEU A 56 1.24 1.73 7.13
CA LEU A 56 0.18 2.73 7.27
C LEU A 56 0.43 3.62 8.50
N SER A 57 0.16 4.92 8.40
CA SER A 57 0.22 5.83 9.56
C SER A 57 -0.89 6.86 9.52
N GLY A 58 -1.18 7.55 10.64
CA GLY A 58 -2.24 8.57 10.70
C GLY A 58 -3.58 8.00 10.24
N ASP A 59 -4.18 8.66 9.24
CA ASP A 59 -5.45 8.25 8.61
C ASP A 59 -5.24 7.24 7.47
N GLY A 60 -4.06 6.62 7.42
CA GLY A 60 -3.65 5.66 6.40
C GLY A 60 -4.65 4.51 6.29
N SER A 61 -5.26 4.39 5.12
CA SER A 61 -6.13 3.26 4.78
C SER A 61 -5.77 2.62 3.46
N ILE A 62 -6.17 1.36 3.29
CA ILE A 62 -6.18 0.65 2.00
C ILE A 62 -7.63 0.30 1.66
N GLY A 63 -8.08 0.83 0.52
CA GLY A 63 -9.39 0.56 -0.05
C GLY A 63 -10.51 1.31 0.63
N GLU A 64 -11.64 1.41 -0.07
CA GLU A 64 -12.90 1.89 0.47
C GLU A 64 -13.60 0.83 1.33
N MET A 65 -14.55 1.26 2.16
CA MET A 65 -15.39 0.34 2.94
C MET A 65 -16.08 -0.68 2.02
N GLY A 66 -15.96 -1.98 2.35
CA GLY A 66 -16.52 -3.07 1.54
C GLY A 66 -15.60 -3.54 0.41
N SER A 67 -14.37 -3.02 0.33
CA SER A 67 -13.36 -3.49 -0.62
C SER A 67 -13.11 -5.00 -0.53
N GLN A 68 -12.88 -5.61 -1.69
CA GLN A 68 -12.48 -7.01 -1.83
C GLN A 68 -10.98 -7.17 -2.16
N GLN A 69 -10.21 -6.08 -2.10
CA GLN A 69 -8.79 -6.08 -2.40
C GLN A 69 -8.01 -6.98 -1.45
N ALA A 70 -6.92 -7.55 -1.95
CA ALA A 70 -5.94 -8.23 -1.14
C ALA A 70 -4.71 -7.34 -0.89
N VAL A 71 -4.18 -7.41 0.32
CA VAL A 71 -2.80 -7.03 0.63
C VAL A 71 -1.98 -8.31 0.68
N ASN A 72 -1.25 -8.58 -0.39
CA ASN A 72 -0.41 -9.76 -0.55
C ASN A 72 1.01 -9.44 -0.05
N VAL A 73 1.50 -10.16 0.96
CA VAL A 73 2.83 -9.92 1.53
C VAL A 73 3.75 -11.09 1.20
N ALA A 74 4.77 -10.82 0.37
CA ALA A 74 5.75 -11.83 0.01
C ALA A 74 6.61 -12.24 1.22
N SER A 75 7.19 -13.44 1.16
CA SER A 75 8.14 -13.90 2.17
C SER A 75 9.33 -12.93 2.29
N GLY A 76 9.60 -12.47 3.51
CA GLY A 76 10.67 -11.52 3.78
C GLY A 76 10.29 -10.04 3.61
N ALA A 77 9.09 -9.75 3.12
CA ALA A 77 8.53 -8.41 3.15
C ALA A 77 7.79 -8.15 4.47
N THR A 78 7.44 -6.88 4.72
CA THR A 78 6.70 -6.48 5.92
C THR A 78 5.57 -5.54 5.54
N PHE A 79 4.38 -5.86 6.04
CA PHE A 79 3.23 -4.97 6.04
C PHE A 79 2.79 -4.70 7.48
N GLY A 80 2.41 -3.46 7.78
CA GLY A 80 1.93 -3.08 9.10
C GLY A 80 1.36 -1.67 9.12
N GLY A 81 1.03 -1.19 10.31
CA GLY A 81 0.53 0.17 10.48
C GLY A 81 0.49 0.62 11.94
N SER A 82 0.32 1.93 12.12
CA SER A 82 0.09 2.55 13.43
C SER A 82 -1.37 2.39 13.87
N ASN A 83 -1.64 2.63 15.16
CA ASN A 83 -3.01 2.67 15.70
C ASN A 83 -3.88 3.66 14.90
N GLY A 84 -5.11 3.27 14.60
CA GLY A 84 -6.08 4.09 13.83
C GLY A 84 -6.05 3.86 12.32
N THR A 85 -5.07 3.13 11.80
CA THR A 85 -5.02 2.77 10.38
C THR A 85 -5.96 1.62 10.05
N THR A 86 -6.42 1.54 8.80
CA THR A 86 -7.45 0.56 8.39
C THR A 86 -7.09 -0.15 7.09
N VAL A 87 -7.32 -1.46 7.03
CA VAL A 87 -7.35 -2.21 5.77
C VAL A 87 -8.78 -2.71 5.60
N ASN A 88 -9.48 -2.22 4.58
CA ASN A 88 -10.87 -2.60 4.34
C ASN A 88 -11.01 -3.92 3.55
N GLY A 89 -9.92 -4.39 2.96
CA GLY A 89 -9.82 -5.68 2.29
C GLY A 89 -9.20 -6.79 3.16
N LYS A 90 -8.74 -7.87 2.52
CA LYS A 90 -8.06 -8.98 3.18
C LYS A 90 -6.55 -8.75 3.20
N VAL A 91 -5.87 -9.20 4.26
CA VAL A 91 -4.40 -9.31 4.29
C VAL A 91 -4.03 -10.80 4.19
N THR A 92 -3.08 -11.14 3.32
CA THR A 92 -2.66 -12.53 3.05
C THR A 92 -1.15 -12.68 2.94
#